data_AF-A0A1Z4RAK5-F1
#
_entry.id   AF-A0A1Z4RAK5-F1
#
_cell.length_a   1.000
_cell.length_b   1.000
_cell.length_c   1.000
_cell.angle_alpha   90.00
_cell.angle_beta   90.00
_cell.angle_gamma   90.00
#
_symmetry.space_group_name_H-M   'P 1'
#
loop_
_entity.id
_entity.type
_entity.pdbx_description
1 polymer ?
#
loop_
_entity_poly.entity_id
_entity_poly.type
_entity_poly.pdbx_seq_one_letter_code
_entity_poly.pdbx_strand_id
1 'polypeptide(L)'
;MRARSVIFIVASMKIFLMPDSLMYQQDDFVVLETNQPEQFLTTAELLEKLQGILQEFTSADIPYDLQKFDTLAAQAQHLIDTSCELNIGPGKYLQWYAVRLEK
;
A
#
# COMPACT_ATOMS: atom_id res chain seq x y z
N MET A 1 24.68 24.03 3.96
CA MET A 1 23.99 22.88 3.32
C MET A 1 22.49 23.07 3.53
N ARG A 2 21.80 23.45 2.45
CA ARG A 2 20.32 23.55 2.31
C ARG A 2 19.75 22.12 2.20
N ALA A 3 18.53 21.74 2.60
CA ALA A 3 17.29 22.40 3.00
C ALA A 3 16.56 21.42 3.94
N ARG A 4 16.12 21.82 5.14
CA ARG A 4 14.76 22.28 5.49
C ARG A 4 13.63 21.29 5.15
N SER A 5 13.08 20.73 6.23
CA SER A 5 11.68 20.32 6.43
C SER A 5 11.06 19.35 5.43
N VAL A 6 11.21 18.06 5.73
CA VAL A 6 10.21 17.06 5.35
C VAL A 6 9.00 17.29 6.26
N ILE A 7 7.96 17.84 5.66
CA ILE A 7 6.66 18.06 6.29
C ILE A 7 6.07 16.68 6.61
N PHE A 8 6.11 16.33 7.88
CA PHE A 8 5.29 15.28 8.48
C PHE A 8 3.83 15.75 8.40
N ILE A 9 3.06 15.21 7.46
CA ILE A 9 1.60 15.19 7.57
C ILE A 9 1.26 13.82 8.13
N VAL A 10 1.26 13.72 9.46
CA VAL A 10 0.46 12.72 10.15
C VAL A 10 -1.00 13.11 9.88
N ALA A 11 -1.63 12.45 8.91
CA ALA A 11 -3.08 12.43 8.80
C ALA A 11 -3.57 11.21 9.59
N SER A 12 -3.85 11.41 10.88
CA SER A 12 -5.22 11.52 11.37
C SER A 12 -6.04 10.25 11.15
N MET A 13 -6.04 9.40 12.17
CA MET A 13 -7.23 8.72 12.72
C MET A 13 -8.49 8.84 11.83
N LYS A 14 -8.77 7.82 11.02
CA LYS A 14 -10.14 7.61 10.53
C LYS A 14 -10.43 6.13 10.36
N ILE A 15 -11.03 5.60 11.42
CA ILE A 15 -11.98 4.49 11.38
C ILE A 15 -12.89 4.71 10.17
N PHE A 16 -12.82 3.84 9.16
CA PHE A 16 -13.79 3.84 8.07
C PHE A 16 -14.22 2.41 7.77
N LEU A 17 -15.18 1.98 8.57
CA LEU A 17 -16.12 0.94 8.21
C LEU A 17 -17.23 1.67 7.43
N MET A 18 -17.19 1.77 6.09
CA MET A 18 -18.37 2.20 5.33
C MET A 18 -18.48 1.60 3.92
N PRO A 19 -19.71 1.29 3.48
CA PRO A 19 -20.05 0.96 2.10
C PRO A 19 -20.07 2.24 1.23
N ASP A 20 -19.66 2.07 -0.03
CA ASP A 20 -19.97 2.87 -1.22
C ASP A 20 -20.30 4.37 -1.01
N SER A 21 -19.30 5.26 -1.18
CA SER A 21 -19.56 6.65 -1.54
C SER A 21 -18.36 7.31 -2.23
N LEU A 22 -18.47 7.36 -3.55
CA LEU A 22 -17.71 8.13 -4.54
C LEU A 22 -17.47 9.61 -4.14
N MET A 23 -16.33 9.95 -3.55
CA MET A 23 -15.81 11.33 -3.55
C MET A 23 -14.27 11.34 -3.61
N TYR A 24 -13.73 11.03 -4.79
CA TYR A 24 -12.45 11.49 -5.32
C TYR A 24 -11.28 11.68 -4.32
N GLN A 25 -10.64 10.58 -3.97
CA GLN A 25 -9.18 10.55 -3.80
C GLN A 25 -8.66 9.15 -4.15
N GLN A 26 -8.87 8.75 -5.40
CA GLN A 26 -8.13 7.62 -5.96
C GLN A 26 -6.79 8.20 -6.43
N ASP A 27 -5.77 8.10 -5.57
CA ASP A 27 -4.41 8.05 -6.12
C ASP A 27 -4.36 6.76 -6.96
N ASP A 28 -4.06 6.93 -8.26
CA ASP A 28 -3.76 5.83 -9.15
C ASP A 28 -2.35 5.34 -8.81
N PHE A 29 -2.19 4.03 -8.71
CA PHE A 29 -0.91 3.39 -8.42
C PHE A 29 -0.46 2.60 -9.63
N VAL A 30 0.78 2.82 -10.06
CA VAL A 30 1.45 1.92 -10.99
C VAL A 30 2.07 0.81 -10.18
N VAL A 31 1.56 -0.40 -10.36
CA VAL A 31 2.00 -1.62 -9.70
C VAL A 31 2.86 -2.44 -10.66
N LEU A 32 4.06 -2.78 -10.20
CA LEU A 32 5.03 -3.61 -10.90
C LEU A 32 5.15 -4.93 -10.16
N GLU A 33 4.88 -6.02 -10.86
CA GLU A 33 5.00 -7.38 -10.33
C GLU A 33 5.97 -8.18 -11.20
N THR A 34 6.68 -9.11 -10.57
CA THR A 34 7.61 -9.99 -11.28
C THR A 34 6.94 -10.77 -12.40
N ASN A 35 7.46 -10.68 -13.62
CA ASN A 35 6.94 -11.33 -14.84
C ASN A 35 5.56 -10.83 -15.30
N GLN A 36 5.09 -9.68 -14.80
CA GLN A 36 3.85 -9.05 -15.26
C GLN A 36 4.12 -7.66 -15.83
N PRO A 37 3.30 -7.18 -16.78
CA PRO A 37 3.34 -5.79 -17.20
C PRO A 37 2.92 -4.87 -16.06
N GLU A 38 3.26 -3.57 -16.19
CA GLU A 38 2.79 -2.54 -15.27
C GLU A 38 1.26 -2.48 -15.25
N GLN A 39 0.68 -2.43 -14.05
CA GLN A 39 -0.76 -2.36 -13.84
C GLN A 39 -1.13 -1.07 -13.13
N PHE A 40 -2.17 -0.40 -13.62
CA PHE A 40 -2.73 0.77 -12.94
C PHE A 40 -3.83 0.29 -12.00
N LEU A 41 -3.59 0.39 -10.70
CA LEU A 41 -4.53 0.02 -9.65
C LEU A 41 -4.92 1.26 -8.86
N THR A 42 -6.18 1.31 -8.46
CA THR A 42 -6.64 2.30 -7.49
C THR A 42 -6.14 1.93 -6.09
N THR A 43 -6.20 2.88 -5.15
CA THR A 43 -5.84 2.62 -3.74
C THR A 43 -6.60 1.41 -3.17
N ALA A 44 -7.88 1.26 -3.51
CA ALA A 44 -8.71 0.15 -3.05
C ALA A 44 -8.23 -1.19 -3.64
N GLU A 45 -7.96 -1.23 -4.95
CA GLU A 45 -7.47 -2.44 -5.62
C GLU A 45 -6.09 -2.86 -5.13
N LEU A 46 -5.18 -1.90 -4.93
CA LEU A 46 -3.86 -2.17 -4.35
C LEU A 46 -3.99 -2.74 -2.93
N LEU A 47 -4.90 -2.19 -2.12
CA LEU A 47 -5.17 -2.64 -0.77
C LEU A 47 -5.76 -4.05 -0.73
N GLU A 48 -6.69 -4.39 -1.64
CA GLU A 48 -7.19 -5.76 -1.77
C GLU A 48 -6.10 -6.74 -2.23
N LYS A 49 -5.25 -6.34 -3.19
CA LYS A 49 -4.14 -7.16 -3.67
C LYS A 49 -3.12 -7.43 -2.57
N LEU A 50 -2.74 -6.40 -1.80
CA LEU A 50 -1.82 -6.54 -0.67
C LEU A 50 -2.41 -7.42 0.43
N GLN A 51 -3.71 -7.31 0.73
CA GLN A 51 -4.37 -8.21 1.68
C GLN A 51 -4.30 -9.67 1.24
N GLY A 52 -4.55 -9.95 -0.04
CA GLY A 52 -4.44 -11.30 -0.59
C GLY A 52 -3.03 -11.85 -0.46
N ILE A 53 -2.01 -11.03 -0.69
CA ILE A 53 -0.61 -11.42 -0.51
C ILE A 53 -0.32 -11.66 0.97
N LEU A 54 -0.67 -10.72 1.85
CA LEU A 54 -0.44 -10.84 3.30
C LEU A 54 -1.19 -12.04 3.92
N GLN A 55 -2.29 -12.49 3.32
CA GLN A 55 -2.98 -13.71 3.74
C GLN A 55 -2.14 -14.98 3.46
N GLU A 56 -1.37 -14.99 2.37
CA GLU A 56 -0.47 -16.09 2.03
C GLU A 56 0.85 -16.02 2.84
N PHE A 57 1.15 -14.86 3.43
CA PHE A 57 2.30 -14.67 4.30
C PHE A 57 2.09 -15.37 5.64
N THR A 58 3.10 -16.12 6.07
CA THR A 58 3.13 -16.62 7.44
C THR A 58 3.52 -15.49 8.38
N SER A 59 3.00 -15.49 9.62
CA SER A 59 3.29 -14.47 10.65
C SER A 59 4.79 -14.25 10.92
N ALA A 60 5.65 -15.20 10.56
CA ALA A 60 7.10 -15.12 10.67
C ALA A 60 7.76 -14.26 9.58
N ASP A 61 7.11 -14.08 8.42
CA ASP A 61 7.62 -13.30 7.28
C ASP A 61 7.09 -11.85 7.31
N ILE A 62 6.05 -11.60 8.10
CA ILE A 62 5.48 -10.27 8.32
C ILE A 62 6.48 -9.42 9.14
N PRO A 63 6.92 -8.24 8.61
CA PRO A 63 7.82 -7.35 9.33
C PRO A 63 7.22 -6.91 10.67
N TYR A 64 8.08 -6.72 11.68
CA TYR A 64 7.66 -6.42 13.05
C TYR A 64 6.71 -5.22 13.16
N ASP A 65 6.89 -4.24 12.28
CA ASP A 65 6.05 -3.05 12.27
C ASP A 65 4.60 -3.35 11.86
N LEU A 66 4.36 -4.39 11.05
CA LEU A 66 3.01 -4.84 10.69
C LEU A 66 2.38 -5.76 11.73
N GLN A 67 3.19 -6.41 12.58
CA GLN A 67 2.69 -7.29 13.63
C GLN A 67 1.87 -6.55 14.70
N LYS A 68 1.98 -5.21 14.77
CA LYS A 68 1.15 -4.38 15.66
C LYS A 68 -0.32 -4.26 15.22
N PHE A 69 -0.64 -4.66 13.99
CA PHE A 69 -1.97 -4.58 13.43
C PHE A 69 -2.66 -5.95 13.41
N ASP A 70 -3.86 -6.00 14.01
CA ASP A 70 -4.68 -7.22 14.10
C ASP A 70 -5.34 -7.62 12.77
N THR A 71 -5.42 -6.70 11.80
CA THR A 71 -6.15 -6.93 10.53
C THR A 71 -5.24 -6.78 9.31
N LEU A 72 -5.45 -7.62 8.30
CA LEU A 72 -4.72 -7.57 7.03
C LEU A 72 -4.93 -6.23 6.32
N ALA A 73 -6.14 -5.67 6.37
CA ALA A 73 -6.44 -4.36 5.78
C ALA A 73 -5.59 -3.25 6.40
N ALA A 74 -5.44 -3.24 7.74
CA ALA A 74 -4.59 -2.26 8.40
C ALA A 74 -3.11 -2.46 8.09
N GLN A 75 -2.64 -3.71 7.99
CA GLN A 75 -1.27 -4.01 7.58
C GLN A 75 -1.00 -3.55 6.14
N ALA A 76 -1.89 -3.88 5.20
CA ALA A 76 -1.81 -3.46 3.81
C ALA A 76 -1.84 -1.93 3.67
N GLN A 77 -2.76 -1.26 4.37
CA GLN A 77 -2.82 0.19 4.38
C GLN A 77 -1.53 0.83 4.92
N HIS A 78 -0.96 0.23 5.96
CA HIS A 78 0.30 0.69 6.52
C HIS A 78 1.47 0.50 5.55
N LEU A 79 1.49 -0.61 4.82
CA LEU A 79 2.45 -0.83 3.74
C LEU A 79 2.33 0.26 2.67
N ILE A 80 1.12 0.57 2.20
CA ILE A 80 0.92 1.61 1.18
C ILE A 80 1.42 2.99 1.66
N ASP A 81 1.23 3.30 2.95
CA ASP A 81 1.59 4.59 3.54
C ASP A 81 3.10 4.73 3.83
N THR A 82 3.75 3.64 4.23
CA THR A 82 5.15 3.66 4.69
C THR A 82 6.15 3.07 3.71
N SER A 83 5.70 2.21 2.81
CA SER A 83 6.50 1.43 1.88
C SER A 83 5.97 1.60 0.46
N CYS A 84 6.85 1.45 -0.52
CA CYS A 84 6.48 1.45 -1.94
C CYS A 84 6.81 0.11 -2.61
N GLU A 85 7.26 -0.86 -1.81
CA GLU A 85 7.63 -2.18 -2.26
C GLU A 85 7.34 -3.21 -1.17
N LEU A 86 7.05 -4.43 -1.62
CA LEU A 86 6.89 -5.61 -0.79
C LEU A 86 7.61 -6.76 -1.49
N ASN A 87 8.51 -7.40 -0.76
CA ASN A 87 9.07 -8.67 -1.19
C ASN A 87 8.01 -9.75 -0.95
N ILE A 88 7.58 -10.46 -2.00
CA ILE A 88 6.50 -11.47 -1.91
C ILE A 88 7.03 -12.91 -1.91
N GLY A 89 8.34 -13.09 -1.76
CA GLY A 89 9.00 -14.39 -1.71
C GLY A 89 10.22 -14.50 -2.65
N PRO A 90 10.80 -15.71 -2.77
CA PRO A 90 12.08 -15.91 -3.45
C PRO A 90 11.97 -15.54 -4.94
N GLY A 91 12.67 -14.47 -5.32
CA GLY A 91 12.71 -13.96 -6.70
C GLY A 91 11.41 -13.29 -7.16
N LYS A 92 10.48 -12.98 -6.24
CA LYS A 92 9.25 -12.26 -6.54
C LYS A 92 9.18 -10.96 -5.73
N TYR A 93 8.81 -9.89 -6.40
CA TYR A 93 8.62 -8.58 -5.82
C TYR A 93 7.31 -7.97 -6.30
N LEU A 94 6.76 -7.10 -5.46
CA LEU A 94 5.67 -6.21 -5.77
C LEU A 94 6.14 -4.79 -5.45
N GLN A 95 6.04 -3.87 -6.40
CA GLN A 95 6.34 -2.45 -6.18
C GLN A 95 5.13 -1.62 -6.62
N TRP A 96 4.86 -0.51 -5.95
CA TRP A 96 3.79 0.39 -6.31
C TRP A 96 4.22 1.84 -6.20
N TYR A 97 3.79 2.65 -7.16
CA TYR A 97 4.11 4.07 -7.23
C TYR A 97 2.84 4.87 -7.41
N ALA A 98 2.56 5.77 -6.47
CA ALA A 98 1.46 6.72 -6.60
C ALA A 98 1.75 7.67 -7.77
N VAL A 99 0.85 7.72 -8.75
CA VAL A 99 0.92 8.58 -9.91
C VAL A 99 -0.30 9.48 -9.96
N ARG A 100 -0.09 10.73 -10.37
CA ARG A 100 -1.18 11.62 -10.77
C ARG A 100 -1.20 11.67 -12.28
N LEU A 101 -2.27 11.18 -12.88
CA LEU A 101 -2.51 11.35 -14.30
C LEU A 101 -2.89 12.82 -14.55
N GLU A 102 -1.91 13.63 -14.97
CA GLU A 102 -2.19 14.93 -15.56
C GLU A 102 -2.76 14.70 -16.97
N LYS A 103 -3.91 15.33 -17.25
CA LYS A 103 -4.61 15.22 -18.55
C LYS A 103 -3.94 16.03 -19.64
#